data_AF-A0AAV5D9W7-F1
#
_entry.id   AF-A0AAV5D9W7-F1
#
_cell.length_a   1.000
_cell.length_b   1.000
_cell.length_c   1.000
_cell.angle_alpha   90.00
_cell.angle_beta   90.00
_cell.angle_gamma   90.00
#
_symmetry.space_group_name_H-M   'P 1'
#
loop_
_entity.id
_entity.type
_entity.pdbx_description
1 polymer ?
#
loop_
_entity_poly.entity_id
_entity_poly.type
_entity_poly.pdbx_seq_one_letter_code
_entity_poly.pdbx_strand_id
1 'polypeptide(L)'
;MSLQPNDVDFEEWWNRISSQVTREQQKGLNIIILGAWTLWRHHNDCIFNGRHPSLSTALIMAANEKCMWEMAGVKGLCALTGHATPTTE
;
A
#
# COMPACT_ATOMS: atom_id res chain seq x y z
N MET A 1 -28.30 14.37 -14.88
CA MET A 1 -27.77 15.24 -13.80
C MET A 1 -26.29 15.44 -14.09
N SER A 2 -25.94 16.53 -14.76
CA SER A 2 -24.59 16.82 -15.26
C SER A 2 -23.75 17.46 -14.16
N LEU A 3 -22.61 16.85 -13.83
CA LEU A 3 -21.63 17.43 -12.91
C LEU A 3 -21.00 18.65 -13.58
N GLN A 4 -21.33 19.84 -13.07
CA GLN A 4 -20.59 21.05 -13.41
C GLN A 4 -19.18 20.94 -12.80
N PRO A 5 -18.12 21.36 -13.50
CA PRO A 5 -16.78 21.40 -12.94
C PRO A 5 -16.73 22.58 -11.96
N ASN A 6 -17.15 22.35 -10.71
CA ASN A 6 -16.65 23.18 -9.63
C ASN A 6 -15.13 22.92 -9.59
N ASP A 7 -14.35 23.99 -9.69
CA ASP A 7 -12.90 24.04 -9.49
C ASP A 7 -12.53 23.63 -8.05
N VAL A 8 -12.91 22.42 -7.62
CA VAL A 8 -12.41 21.84 -6.39
C VAL A 8 -10.97 21.47 -6.69
N ASP A 9 -10.06 22.27 -6.17
CA ASP A 9 -8.63 22.04 -6.25
C ASP A 9 -8.32 20.59 -5.87
N PHE A 10 -7.38 19.96 -6.59
CA PHE A 10 -7.05 18.54 -6.40
C PHE A 10 -6.72 18.25 -4.93
N GLU A 11 -6.04 19.19 -4.27
CA GLU A 11 -5.68 19.08 -2.87
C GLU A 11 -6.92 19.11 -1.96
N GLU A 12 -7.88 20.00 -2.21
CA GLU A 12 -9.14 20.07 -1.45
C GLU A 12 -9.98 18.79 -1.64
N TRP A 13 -10.12 18.34 -2.90
CA TRP A 13 -10.82 17.10 -3.20
C TRP A 13 -10.14 15.90 -2.52
N TRP A 14 -8.81 15.79 -2.64
CA TRP A 14 -8.03 14.70 -2.07
C TRP A 14 -8.14 14.68 -0.54
N ASN A 15 -8.01 15.83 0.10
CA ASN A 15 -8.15 15.96 1.56
C ASN A 15 -9.57 15.57 2.02
N ARG A 16 -10.60 15.99 1.28
CA ARG A 16 -12.00 15.66 1.59
C ARG A 16 -12.31 14.17 1.47
N ILE A 17 -11.77 13.50 0.45
CA ILE A 17 -11.97 12.05 0.29
C ILE A 17 -11.10 11.28 1.30
N SER A 18 -9.86 11.73 1.54
CA SER A 18 -8.95 11.11 2.50
C SER A 18 -9.47 11.18 3.94
N SER A 19 -10.15 12.26 4.32
CA SER A 19 -10.73 12.41 5.67
C SER A 19 -11.90 11.47 5.95
N GLN A 20 -12.53 10.91 4.90
CA GLN A 20 -13.62 9.93 5.02
C GLN A 20 -13.10 8.51 5.27
N VAL A 21 -11.81 8.26 5.07
CA VAL A 21 -11.18 6.94 5.23
C VAL A 21 -10.55 6.89 6.62
N THR A 22 -10.95 5.92 7.44
CA THR A 22 -10.30 5.74 8.75
C THR A 22 -8.85 5.31 8.57
N ARG A 23 -8.01 5.53 9.59
CA ARG A 23 -6.59 5.12 9.55
C ARG A 23 -6.44 3.61 9.30
N GLU A 24 -7.34 2.79 9.84
CA GLU A 24 -7.37 1.34 9.65
C GLU A 24 -7.74 0.97 8.21
N GLN A 25 -8.75 1.64 7.64
CA GLN A 25 -9.13 1.47 6.24
C GLN A 25 -8.01 1.90 5.29
N GLN A 26 -7.35 3.03 5.58
CA GLN A 26 -6.21 3.53 4.80
C GLN A 26 -5.05 2.52 4.83
N LYS A 27 -4.76 1.93 5.99
CA LYS A 27 -3.76 0.88 6.13
C LYS A 27 -4.13 -0.36 5.29
N GLY A 28 -5.38 -0.80 5.34
CA GLY A 28 -5.87 -1.91 4.52
C GLY A 28 -5.72 -1.64 3.02
N LEU A 29 -6.13 -0.45 2.57
CA LEU A 29 -5.98 -0.01 1.19
C LEU A 29 -4.51 0.04 0.75
N ASN A 30 -3.61 0.57 1.58
CA ASN A 30 -2.18 0.61 1.29
C ASN A 30 -1.58 -0.80 1.11
N ILE A 31 -2.02 -1.79 1.90
CA ILE A 31 -1.59 -3.18 1.76
C ILE A 31 -2.11 -3.79 0.45
N ILE A 32 -3.36 -3.54 0.09
CA ILE A 32 -3.96 -4.01 -1.18
C ILE A 32 -3.19 -3.43 -2.37
N ILE A 33 -2.91 -2.12 -2.34
CA ILE A 33 -2.16 -1.42 -3.40
C ILE A 33 -0.74 -1.98 -3.49
N LEU A 34 -0.04 -2.13 -2.36
CA LEU A 34 1.30 -2.73 -2.33
C LEU A 34 1.33 -4.14 -2.90
N GLY A 35 0.33 -4.97 -2.55
CA GLY A 35 0.21 -6.33 -3.07
C GLY A 35 0.00 -6.35 -4.59
N ALA A 36 -0.94 -5.55 -5.09
CA ALA A 36 -1.22 -5.45 -6.53
C ALA A 36 -0.01 -4.91 -7.31
N TRP A 37 0.64 -3.86 -6.79
CA TRP A 37 1.84 -3.27 -7.37
C TRP A 37 3.00 -4.27 -7.43
N THR A 38 3.22 -5.02 -6.33
CA THR A 38 4.25 -6.06 -6.27
C THR A 38 4.01 -7.15 -7.30
N LEU A 39 2.78 -7.63 -7.43
CA LEU A 39 2.44 -8.69 -8.38
C LEU A 39 2.64 -8.21 -9.82
N TRP A 40 2.20 -6.99 -10.13
CA TRP A 40 2.39 -6.39 -11.45
C TRP A 40 3.88 -6.26 -11.81
N ARG A 41 4.71 -5.77 -10.87
CA ARG A 41 6.16 -5.63 -11.07
C ARG A 41 6.83 -6.98 -11.27
N HIS A 42 6.53 -7.96 -10.41
CA HIS A 42 7.11 -9.32 -10.50
C HIS A 42 6.69 -10.02 -11.80
N HIS A 43 5.45 -9.84 -12.23
CA HIS A 43 4.96 -10.35 -13.52
C HIS A 43 5.72 -9.74 -14.69
N ASN A 44 5.89 -8.42 -14.72
CA ASN A 44 6.67 -7.73 -15.75
C ASN A 44 8.12 -8.21 -15.77
N ASP A 45 8.71 -8.43 -14.60
CA ASP A 45 10.05 -8.98 -14.51
C ASP A 45 10.17 -10.41 -15.06
N CYS A 46 9.14 -11.24 -14.88
CA CYS A 46 9.11 -12.58 -15.47
C CYS A 46 9.03 -12.49 -17.01
N ILE A 47 8.22 -11.58 -17.54
CA ILE A 47 8.03 -11.41 -18.99
C ILE A 47 9.26 -10.78 -19.65
N PHE A 48 9.75 -9.66 -19.11
CA PHE A 48 10.77 -8.84 -19.77
C PHE A 48 12.20 -9.27 -19.43
N ASN A 49 12.43 -9.80 -18.23
CA ASN A 49 13.76 -10.18 -17.75
C ASN A 49 13.96 -11.70 -17.64
N GLY A 50 12.98 -12.51 -18.07
CA GLY A 50 13.06 -13.97 -18.04
C GLY A 50 13.15 -14.55 -16.63
N ARG A 51 12.76 -13.79 -15.59
CA ARG A 51 12.68 -14.32 -14.22
C ARG A 51 11.61 -15.41 -14.13
N HIS A 52 11.82 -16.38 -13.25
CA HIS A 52 10.80 -17.37 -12.94
C HIS A 52 9.77 -16.81 -11.94
N PRO A 53 8.48 -17.14 -12.10
CA PRO A 53 7.47 -16.86 -11.09
C PRO A 53 7.88 -17.43 -9.72
N SER A 54 7.91 -16.59 -8.69
CA SER A 54 8.39 -16.97 -7.35
C SER A 54 7.66 -16.14 -6.29
N LEU A 55 6.90 -16.83 -5.44
CA LEU A 55 6.20 -16.20 -4.33
C LEU A 55 7.20 -15.58 -3.34
N SER A 56 8.30 -16.27 -3.06
CA SER A 56 9.37 -15.80 -2.17
C SER A 56 9.96 -14.48 -2.67
N THR A 57 10.21 -14.38 -3.98
CA THR A 57 10.73 -13.15 -4.60
C THR A 57 9.72 -12.01 -4.50
N ALA A 58 8.45 -12.27 -4.79
CA ALA A 58 7.39 -11.28 -4.65
C ALA A 58 7.25 -10.78 -3.20
N LEU A 59 7.32 -11.67 -2.20
CA LEU A 59 7.26 -11.28 -0.79
C LEU A 59 8.43 -10.40 -0.36
N ILE A 60 9.65 -10.70 -0.82
CA ILE A 60 10.84 -9.87 -0.57
C ILE A 60 10.67 -8.49 -1.22
N MET A 61 10.18 -8.43 -2.46
CA MET A 61 9.89 -7.18 -3.15
C MET A 61 8.86 -6.34 -2.39
N ALA A 62 7.77 -6.96 -1.93
CA ALA A 62 6.74 -6.28 -1.13
C ALA A 62 7.31 -5.73 0.19
N ALA A 63 8.16 -6.49 0.88
CA ALA A 63 8.78 -6.05 2.13
C ALA A 63 9.72 -4.85 1.93
N ASN A 64 10.53 -4.88 0.87
CA ASN A 64 11.40 -3.77 0.51
C ASN A 64 10.60 -2.52 0.12
N GLU A 65 9.56 -2.68 -0.69
CA GLU A 65 8.69 -1.59 -1.11
C GLU A 65 7.94 -0.97 0.07
N LYS A 66 7.43 -1.81 0.98
CA LYS A 66 6.82 -1.35 2.24
C LYS A 66 7.79 -0.46 3.03
N CYS A 67 9.04 -0.89 3.20
CA CYS A 67 10.06 -0.11 3.90
C CYS A 67 10.29 1.26 3.24
N MET A 68 10.37 1.29 1.90
CA MET A 68 10.51 2.54 1.14
C MET A 68 9.31 3.47 1.31
N TRP A 69 8.08 2.94 1.33
CA TRP A 69 6.88 3.72 1.53
C TRP A 69 6.81 4.30 2.95
N GLU A 70 7.22 3.53 3.96
CA GLU A 70 7.37 4.02 5.34
C GLU A 70 8.38 5.16 5.42
N MET A 71 9.54 5.03 4.76
CA MET A 71 10.56 6.09 4.67
C MET A 71 10.05 7.34 3.95
N ALA A 72 9.16 7.18 2.95
CA ALA A 72 8.49 8.27 2.26
C ALA A 72 7.34 8.91 3.08
N GLY A 73 7.09 8.44 4.30
CA GLY A 73 6.12 9.04 5.23
C GLY A 73 4.73 8.40 5.21
N VAL A 74 4.54 7.24 4.55
CA VAL A 74 3.29 6.49 4.62
C VAL A 74 3.13 5.90 6.02
N LYS A 75 2.19 6.46 6.80
CA LYS A 75 1.90 6.02 8.17
C LYS A 75 1.08 4.72 8.15
N GLY A 76 1.36 3.82 9.09
CA GLY A 76 0.48 2.68 9.41
C GLY A 76 0.86 1.32 8.82
N LEU A 77 1.91 1.21 8.02
CA LEU A 77 2.34 -0.07 7.43
C LEU A 77 2.95 -1.05 8.45
N CYS A 78 3.50 -0.55 9.57
CA CYS A 78 4.16 -1.36 10.61
C CYS A 78 3.22 -2.07 11.60
N ALA A 79 1.96 -1.67 11.74
CA ALA A 79 1.11 -2.14 12.84
C ALA A 79 0.47 -3.54 12.64
N LEU A 80 1.07 -4.46 11.88
CA LEU A 80 0.59 -5.84 11.70
C LEU A 80 1.62 -6.93 12.05
N THR A 81 2.82 -6.56 12.50
CA THR A 81 3.65 -7.50 13.25
C THR A 81 3.14 -7.53 14.68
N GLY A 82 2.21 -8.45 14.95
CA GLY A 82 1.74 -8.74 16.30
C GLY A 82 2.95 -9.11 17.15
N HIS A 83 3.40 -8.16 17.98
CA HIS A 83 4.16 -8.54 19.16
C HIS A 83 3.12 -9.16 20.09
N ALA A 84 3.03 -10.49 20.11
CA ALA A 84 2.45 -11.17 21.24
C ALA A 84 3.30 -10.76 22.45
N THR A 85 2.77 -9.89 23.29
CA THR A 85 3.34 -9.68 24.61
C THR A 85 3.11 -10.98 25.39
N PRO A 86 4.15 -11.65 25.91
CA PRO A 86 3.93 -12.69 26.89
C PRO A 86 3.36 -12.01 28.13
N THR A 87 2.09 -12.26 28.41
CA THR A 87 1.53 -12.07 29.74
C THR A 87 2.18 -13.12 30.63
N THR A 88 3.02 -12.69 31.56
CA THR A 88 3.41 -13.53 32.69
C THR A 88 3.15 -12.74 33.95
N GLU A 89 2.23 -13.28 34.75
CA GLU A 89 1.99 -12.96 36.16
C GLU A 89 3.25 -13.14 37.02
#